data_AF-A0A6I1FDG5-F1
#
_entry.id   AF-A0A6I1FDG5-F1
#
_cell.length_a   1.000
_cell.length_b   1.000
_cell.length_c   1.000
_cell.angle_alpha   90.00
_cell.angle_beta   90.00
_cell.angle_gamma   90.00
#
_symmetry.space_group_name_H-M   'P 1'
#
loop_
_entity.id
_entity.type
_entity.pdbx_description
1 polymer ?
#
loop_
_entity_poly.entity_id
_entity_poly.type
_entity_poly.pdbx_seq_one_letter_code
_entity_poly.pdbx_strand_id
1 'polypeptide(L)'
;MKLFNKKLGTVRGLVQLPIAVLSMSIYLLLFIFLIFVTYLLIGKWLTLSLFILLFISYEFYLRRTNNFYVYPITSNEYEEIKDRHLIHYTNSISDEDYQYFLQTGKIRLKAKSSAKTNYVMKFKNKRKNYIWFHQEEQNMEPNFNSYYFSHMHENSPRKYKVIIRVSDLEKERMLVRPSNNNVIIINDLEVPGIIYTKYNSYNTKFYLKKLIIGGLLGYIHPKVWLSLLHQTYGIVVDFLLKFYKGERKKKELNYKI
;
A
#
# COMPACT_ATOMS: atom_id res chain seq x y z
N MET A 1 19.89 -2.31 -19.70
CA MET A 1 18.96 -2.45 -18.55
C MET A 1 18.16 -1.17 -18.24
N LYS A 2 18.78 0.02 -18.04
CA LYS A 2 18.06 1.32 -17.86
C LYS A 2 17.06 1.65 -18.99
N LEU A 3 17.45 1.43 -20.25
CA LEU A 3 16.60 1.65 -21.43
C LEU A 3 15.33 0.78 -21.46
N PHE A 4 15.38 -0.42 -20.86
CA PHE A 4 14.28 -1.38 -20.90
C PHE A 4 13.24 -1.12 -19.81
N ASN A 5 13.68 -0.79 -18.60
CA ASN A 5 12.78 -0.29 -17.54
C ASN A 5 12.08 1.01 -17.97
N LYS A 6 12.76 1.87 -18.74
CA LYS A 6 12.16 3.04 -19.37
C LYS A 6 11.06 2.65 -20.36
N LYS A 7 11.33 1.68 -21.27
CA LYS A 7 10.32 1.15 -22.21
C LYS A 7 9.11 0.54 -21.51
N LEU A 8 9.30 -0.24 -20.44
CA LEU A 8 8.19 -0.79 -19.63
C LEU A 8 7.36 0.30 -18.95
N GLY A 9 8.01 1.31 -18.37
CA GLY A 9 7.33 2.48 -17.81
C GLY A 9 6.52 3.22 -18.88
N THR A 10 7.06 3.40 -20.09
CA THR A 10 6.38 4.05 -21.21
C THR A 10 5.19 3.23 -21.71
N VAL A 11 5.32 1.90 -21.88
CA VAL A 11 4.21 1.02 -22.29
C VAL A 11 3.10 0.99 -21.24
N ARG A 12 3.45 0.95 -19.94
CA ARG A 12 2.46 1.08 -18.85
C ARG A 12 1.74 2.42 -18.92
N GLY A 13 2.48 3.52 -19.06
CA GLY A 13 1.90 4.85 -19.17
C GLY A 13 0.97 5.01 -20.36
N LEU A 14 1.35 4.51 -21.54
CA LEU A 14 0.57 4.65 -22.78
C LEU A 14 -0.68 3.78 -22.81
N VAL A 15 -0.70 2.63 -22.13
CA VAL A 15 -1.85 1.69 -22.17
C VAL A 15 -2.71 1.81 -20.93
N GLN A 16 -2.12 1.85 -19.74
CA GLN A 16 -2.89 1.81 -18.49
C GLN A 16 -3.48 3.16 -18.11
N LEU A 17 -2.80 4.27 -18.40
CA LEU A 17 -3.33 5.59 -18.05
C LEU A 17 -4.62 5.89 -18.83
N PRO A 18 -4.71 5.66 -20.15
CA PRO A 18 -5.97 5.86 -20.86
C PRO A 18 -7.09 4.93 -20.39
N ILE A 19 -6.80 3.64 -20.14
CA ILE A 19 -7.79 2.69 -19.61
C ILE A 19 -8.28 3.12 -18.23
N ALA A 20 -7.37 3.53 -17.34
CA ALA A 20 -7.70 4.04 -16.02
C ALA A 20 -8.56 5.31 -16.13
N VAL A 21 -8.16 6.30 -16.93
CA VAL A 21 -8.92 7.54 -17.14
C VAL A 21 -10.30 7.26 -17.72
N LEU A 22 -10.41 6.40 -18.73
CA LEU A 22 -11.69 6.03 -19.35
C LEU A 22 -12.61 5.32 -18.35
N SER A 23 -12.10 4.32 -17.64
CA SER A 23 -12.86 3.60 -16.60
C SER A 23 -13.29 4.54 -15.47
N MET A 24 -12.39 5.39 -14.94
CA MET A 24 -12.74 6.40 -13.94
C MET A 24 -13.85 7.33 -14.45
N SER A 25 -13.78 7.75 -15.71
CA SER A 25 -14.78 8.62 -16.33
C SER A 25 -16.15 7.95 -16.44
N ILE A 26 -16.20 6.68 -16.86
CA ILE A 26 -17.44 5.89 -16.93
C ILE A 26 -18.07 5.76 -15.53
N TYR A 27 -17.29 5.39 -14.52
CA TYR A 27 -17.79 5.28 -13.14
C TYR A 27 -18.26 6.62 -12.57
N LEU A 28 -17.54 7.70 -12.85
CA LEU A 28 -17.93 9.03 -12.42
C LEU A 28 -19.25 9.45 -13.07
N LEU A 29 -19.43 9.18 -14.37
CA LEU A 29 -20.68 9.47 -15.08
C LEU A 29 -21.84 8.63 -14.54
N LEU A 30 -21.64 7.33 -14.28
CA LEU A 30 -22.64 6.48 -13.65
C LEU A 30 -23.00 6.99 -12.25
N PHE A 31 -22.02 7.42 -11.47
CA PHE A 31 -22.22 7.98 -10.14
C PHE A 31 -23.01 9.30 -10.17
N ILE A 32 -22.66 10.22 -11.06
CA ILE A 32 -23.38 11.48 -11.27
C ILE A 32 -24.81 11.20 -11.74
N PHE A 33 -24.99 10.26 -12.67
CA PHE A 33 -26.30 9.83 -13.13
C PHE A 33 -27.16 9.27 -12.00
N LEU A 34 -26.59 8.42 -11.13
CA LEU A 34 -27.26 7.90 -9.93
C LEU A 34 -27.65 9.03 -8.96
N ILE A 35 -26.77 10.00 -8.72
CA ILE A 35 -27.10 11.20 -7.91
C ILE A 35 -28.24 11.97 -8.55
N PHE A 36 -28.21 12.17 -9.87
CA PHE A 36 -29.23 12.92 -10.58
C PHE A 36 -30.60 12.23 -10.53
N VAL A 37 -30.65 10.93 -10.81
CA VAL A 37 -31.88 10.13 -10.73
C VAL A 37 -32.44 10.14 -9.31
N THR A 38 -31.60 9.90 -8.29
CA THR A 38 -32.06 9.96 -6.90
C THR A 38 -32.50 11.37 -6.49
N TYR A 39 -31.81 12.42 -6.93
CA TYR A 39 -32.22 13.81 -6.72
C TYR A 39 -33.61 14.08 -7.31
N LEU A 40 -33.89 13.60 -8.52
CA LEU A 40 -35.21 13.76 -9.14
C LEU A 40 -36.31 12.98 -8.41
N LEU A 41 -36.00 11.78 -7.91
CA LEU A 41 -36.99 10.90 -7.29
C LEU A 41 -37.36 11.30 -5.85
N ILE A 42 -36.37 11.69 -5.04
CA ILE A 42 -36.55 11.90 -3.59
C ILE A 42 -36.09 13.28 -3.10
N GLY A 43 -35.50 14.12 -3.95
CA GLY A 43 -35.07 15.47 -3.61
C GLY A 43 -33.71 15.56 -2.89
N LYS A 44 -33.08 16.74 -2.97
CA LYS A 44 -31.68 16.99 -2.52
C LYS A 44 -31.32 16.48 -1.12
N TRP A 45 -32.17 16.72 -0.13
CA TRP A 45 -31.84 16.43 1.27
C TRP A 45 -31.90 14.94 1.57
N LEU A 46 -32.83 14.21 0.94
CA LEU A 46 -32.94 12.76 1.06
C LEU A 46 -31.83 12.06 0.28
N THR A 47 -31.49 12.54 -0.92
CA THR A 47 -30.32 12.06 -1.66
C THR A 47 -29.04 12.20 -0.83
N LEU A 48 -28.76 13.38 -0.28
CA LEU A 48 -27.58 13.61 0.56
C LEU A 48 -27.56 12.68 1.78
N SER A 49 -28.69 12.56 2.49
CA SER A 49 -28.83 11.67 3.65
C SER A 49 -28.56 10.21 3.29
N LEU A 50 -29.09 9.73 2.15
CA LEU A 50 -28.89 8.36 1.66
C LEU A 50 -27.42 8.11 1.32
N PHE A 51 -26.72 9.06 0.70
CA PHE A 51 -25.28 8.95 0.44
C PHE A 51 -24.45 8.89 1.72
N ILE A 52 -24.77 9.74 2.71
CA ILE A 52 -24.10 9.71 4.02
C ILE A 52 -24.35 8.36 4.70
N LEU A 53 -25.59 7.87 4.70
CA LEU A 53 -25.96 6.61 5.33
C LEU A 53 -25.32 5.41 4.63
N LEU A 54 -25.26 5.39 3.30
CA LEU A 54 -24.53 4.37 2.54
C LEU A 54 -23.02 4.39 2.87
N PHE A 55 -22.42 5.58 2.94
CA PHE A 55 -21.01 5.72 3.30
C PHE A 55 -20.72 5.19 4.71
N ILE A 56 -21.53 5.58 5.70
CA ILE A 56 -21.40 5.11 7.08
C ILE A 56 -21.63 3.60 7.18
N SER A 57 -22.69 3.09 6.53
CA SER A 57 -23.03 1.66 6.53
C SER A 57 -21.94 0.81 5.90
N TYR A 58 -21.34 1.30 4.81
CA TYR A 58 -20.23 0.65 4.14
C TYR A 58 -18.96 0.65 4.99
N GLU A 59 -18.60 1.77 5.62
CA GLU A 59 -17.49 1.82 6.60
C GLU A 59 -17.73 0.84 7.77
N PHE A 60 -18.97 0.73 8.24
CA PHE A 60 -19.32 -0.24 9.28
C PHE A 60 -19.15 -1.68 8.79
N TYR A 61 -19.61 -2.00 7.59
CA TYR A 61 -19.41 -3.28 6.93
C TYR A 61 -17.91 -3.63 6.80
N LEU A 62 -17.07 -2.68 6.37
CA LEU A 62 -15.62 -2.87 6.25
C LEU A 62 -14.92 -3.05 7.60
N ARG A 63 -15.46 -2.49 8.69
CA ARG A 63 -14.94 -2.71 10.04
C ARG A 63 -15.32 -4.08 10.60
N ARG A 64 -16.51 -4.59 10.22
CA ARG A 64 -17.05 -5.90 10.64
C ARG A 64 -16.43 -7.04 9.86
N THR A 65 -16.24 -6.84 8.56
CA THR A 65 -15.58 -7.82 7.71
C THR A 65 -14.08 -7.60 7.78
N ASN A 66 -13.31 -8.60 8.22
CA ASN A 66 -11.84 -8.56 8.19
C ASN A 66 -11.33 -8.67 6.73
N ASN A 67 -11.95 -7.97 5.79
CA ASN A 67 -11.72 -8.05 4.35
C ASN A 67 -10.91 -6.87 3.81
N PHE A 68 -10.80 -5.79 4.59
CA PHE A 68 -10.06 -4.59 4.19
C PHE A 68 -8.97 -4.20 5.20
N TYR A 69 -9.36 -4.03 6.47
CA TYR A 69 -8.42 -3.67 7.51
C TYR A 69 -7.50 -4.83 7.85
N VAL A 70 -6.25 -4.51 8.18
CA VAL A 70 -5.29 -5.52 8.65
C VAL A 70 -5.68 -6.08 10.01
N TYR A 71 -5.27 -7.30 10.28
CA TYR A 71 -5.49 -8.01 11.54
C TYR A 71 -4.20 -8.69 12.00
N PRO A 72 -4.02 -8.98 13.31
CA PRO A 72 -2.88 -9.76 13.80
C PRO A 72 -2.88 -11.16 13.18
N ILE A 73 -1.71 -11.64 12.76
CA ILE A 73 -1.59 -12.99 12.20
C ILE A 73 -2.04 -14.04 13.23
N THR A 74 -2.82 -15.03 12.79
CA THR A 74 -3.18 -16.17 13.64
C THR A 74 -2.03 -17.17 13.73
N SER A 75 -2.03 -18.04 14.74
CA SER A 75 -1.00 -19.10 14.83
C SER A 75 -1.00 -20.01 13.61
N ASN A 76 -2.17 -20.37 13.09
CA ASN A 76 -2.27 -21.24 11.90
C ASN A 76 -1.68 -20.56 10.65
N GLU A 77 -2.05 -19.30 10.39
CA GLU A 77 -1.48 -18.55 9.27
C GLU A 77 0.03 -18.36 9.40
N TYR A 78 0.54 -18.16 10.63
CA TYR A 78 1.96 -18.05 10.88
C TYR A 78 2.69 -19.36 10.53
N GLU A 79 2.17 -20.51 11.00
CA GLU A 79 2.75 -21.82 10.71
C GLU A 79 2.75 -22.13 9.20
N GLU A 80 1.77 -21.67 8.43
CA GLU A 80 1.70 -21.84 6.97
C GLU A 80 2.78 -21.05 6.20
N ILE A 81 3.28 -19.96 6.77
CA ILE A 81 4.21 -19.04 6.10
C ILE A 81 5.58 -18.96 6.76
N LYS A 82 5.80 -19.59 7.92
CA LYS A 82 7.03 -19.45 8.72
C LYS A 82 8.33 -19.77 7.96
N ASP A 83 8.24 -20.69 7.01
CA ASP A 83 9.39 -21.15 6.19
C ASP A 83 9.56 -20.33 4.90
N ARG A 84 8.71 -19.32 4.66
CA ARG A 84 8.78 -18.46 3.47
C ARG A 84 9.65 -17.24 3.71
N HIS A 85 10.09 -16.63 2.61
CA HIS A 85 10.70 -15.32 2.67
C HIS A 85 9.68 -14.18 2.57
N LEU A 86 10.02 -13.06 3.18
CA LEU A 86 9.36 -11.77 3.02
C LEU A 86 10.26 -10.82 2.25
N ILE A 87 9.67 -10.08 1.32
CA ILE A 87 10.38 -9.22 0.38
C ILE A 87 9.93 -7.77 0.59
N HIS A 88 10.88 -6.86 0.80
CA HIS A 88 10.65 -5.43 0.91
C HIS A 88 11.47 -4.65 -0.10
N TYR A 89 10.80 -3.83 -0.92
CA TYR A 89 11.45 -2.95 -1.90
C TYR A 89 11.53 -1.52 -1.35
N THR A 90 12.74 -0.95 -1.31
CA THR A 90 12.93 0.38 -0.69
C THR A 90 14.05 1.20 -1.33
N ASN A 91 13.93 2.53 -1.21
CA ASN A 91 14.98 3.49 -1.54
C ASN A 91 15.65 4.06 -0.29
N SER A 92 15.24 3.65 0.90
CA SER A 92 15.45 4.39 2.15
C SER A 92 16.40 3.70 3.13
N ILE A 93 17.30 2.84 2.66
CA ILE A 93 18.39 2.29 3.50
C ILE A 93 19.48 3.35 3.53
N SER A 94 19.86 3.80 4.74
CA SER A 94 20.95 4.76 4.93
C SER A 94 22.30 4.08 4.69
N ASP A 95 23.34 4.85 4.41
CA ASP A 95 24.69 4.29 4.25
C ASP A 95 25.18 3.65 5.56
N GLU A 96 24.83 4.25 6.71
CA GLU A 96 25.08 3.69 8.05
C GLU A 96 24.42 2.30 8.22
N ASP A 97 23.14 2.16 7.89
CA ASP A 97 22.41 0.90 7.99
C ASP A 97 22.96 -0.14 7.00
N TYR A 98 23.44 0.30 5.83
CA TYR A 98 24.05 -0.58 4.84
C TYR A 98 25.43 -1.09 5.30
N GLN A 99 26.27 -0.22 5.86
CA GLN A 99 27.56 -0.64 6.44
C GLN A 99 27.36 -1.58 7.63
N TYR A 100 26.36 -1.30 8.47
CA TYR A 100 25.99 -2.18 9.57
C TYR A 100 25.62 -3.59 9.09
N PHE A 101 24.87 -3.69 7.98
CA PHE A 101 24.56 -4.97 7.34
C PHE A 101 25.82 -5.71 6.85
N LEU A 102 26.76 -5.01 6.20
CA LEU A 102 28.01 -5.61 5.73
C LEU A 102 28.86 -6.18 6.88
N GLN A 103 28.79 -5.55 8.06
CA GLN A 103 29.54 -5.97 9.24
C GLN A 103 28.88 -7.12 10.01
N THR A 104 27.55 -7.13 10.11
CA THR A 104 26.83 -8.00 11.05
C THR A 104 25.96 -9.07 10.38
N GLY A 105 25.67 -8.92 9.08
CA GLY A 105 24.66 -9.71 8.38
C GLY A 105 23.21 -9.40 8.77
N LYS A 106 22.99 -8.43 9.67
CA LYS A 106 21.65 -7.99 10.10
C LYS A 106 21.21 -6.73 9.37
N ILE A 107 19.93 -6.67 9.04
CA ILE A 107 19.32 -5.54 8.34
C ILE A 107 18.54 -4.71 9.34
N ARG A 108 18.75 -3.39 9.31
CA ARG A 108 17.94 -2.40 10.01
C ARG A 108 16.96 -1.73 9.07
N LEU A 109 15.66 -1.88 9.34
CA LEU A 109 14.59 -1.24 8.59
C LEU A 109 13.82 -0.28 9.49
N LYS A 110 13.80 0.99 9.08
CA LYS A 110 13.01 2.04 9.75
C LYS A 110 11.57 2.01 9.24
N ALA A 111 10.64 1.88 10.17
CA ALA A 111 9.23 1.87 9.92
C ALA A 111 8.68 3.26 9.60
N LYS A 112 7.56 3.33 8.88
CA LYS A 112 6.95 4.59 8.42
C LYS A 112 5.60 4.84 9.09
N SER A 113 5.39 6.09 9.51
CA SER A 113 4.18 6.55 10.20
C SER A 113 3.16 7.27 9.30
N SER A 114 3.29 7.20 7.98
CA SER A 114 2.45 7.98 7.06
C SER A 114 1.04 7.40 6.98
N ALA A 115 0.02 8.23 7.20
CA ALA A 115 -1.36 7.81 7.10
C ALA A 115 -1.74 7.42 5.67
N LYS A 116 -1.11 8.05 4.66
CA LYS A 116 -1.23 7.65 3.26
C LYS A 116 -0.73 6.22 3.03
N THR A 117 0.47 5.88 3.50
CA THR A 117 1.02 4.53 3.30
C THR A 117 0.29 3.48 4.12
N ASN A 118 -0.25 3.88 5.27
CA ASN A 118 -1.01 3.04 6.20
C ASN A 118 -2.52 3.06 5.90
N TYR A 119 -2.90 3.11 4.62
CA TYR A 119 -4.29 3.29 4.19
C TYR A 119 -5.23 2.15 4.64
N VAL A 120 -4.70 0.93 4.82
CA VAL A 120 -5.44 -0.25 5.33
C VAL A 120 -5.48 -0.37 6.84
N MET A 121 -4.91 0.60 7.57
CA MET A 121 -5.01 0.64 9.03
C MET A 121 -6.32 1.31 9.44
N LYS A 122 -6.92 0.82 10.53
CA LYS A 122 -8.03 1.54 11.21
C LYS A 122 -7.55 2.94 11.61
N PHE A 123 -8.46 3.91 11.62
CA PHE A 123 -8.15 5.33 11.84
C PHE A 123 -7.18 5.58 13.01
N LYS A 124 -7.47 5.02 14.19
CA LYS A 124 -6.63 5.14 15.40
C LYS A 124 -5.19 4.63 15.26
N ASN A 125 -4.94 3.76 14.27
CA ASN A 125 -3.67 3.10 14.04
C ASN A 125 -2.92 3.65 12.81
N LYS A 126 -3.54 4.49 11.97
CA LYS A 126 -2.92 5.00 10.72
C LYS A 126 -1.57 5.71 10.93
N ARG A 127 -1.31 6.23 12.12
CA ARG A 127 -0.09 6.97 12.46
C ARG A 127 0.96 6.16 13.21
N LYS A 128 0.72 4.88 13.46
CA LYS A 128 1.75 4.00 14.04
C LYS A 128 2.81 3.68 12.98
N ASN A 129 3.94 3.19 13.44
CA ASN A 129 5.09 2.85 12.62
C ASN A 129 4.92 1.43 12.06
N TYR A 130 4.97 1.31 10.73
CA TYR A 130 4.88 0.00 10.07
C TYR A 130 5.93 -0.20 8.96
N ILE A 131 6.30 -1.45 8.74
CA ILE A 131 7.10 -1.91 7.59
C ILE A 131 6.25 -2.91 6.82
N TRP A 132 6.20 -2.74 5.50
CA TRP A 132 5.36 -3.56 4.62
C TRP A 132 6.20 -4.53 3.83
N PHE A 133 5.81 -5.80 3.86
CA PHE A 133 6.44 -6.87 3.11
C PHE A 133 5.46 -7.54 2.15
N HIS A 134 6.03 -8.04 1.06
CA HIS A 134 5.40 -8.99 0.16
C HIS A 134 5.80 -10.40 0.59
N GLN A 135 4.85 -11.32 0.66
CA GLN A 135 5.20 -12.73 0.80
C GLN A 135 5.80 -13.24 -0.51
N GLU A 136 6.79 -14.11 -0.42
CA GLU A 136 7.30 -14.88 -1.55
C GLU A 136 6.22 -15.81 -2.11
N GLU A 137 6.11 -15.89 -3.44
CA GLU A 137 5.27 -16.84 -4.15
C GLU A 137 6.09 -17.99 -4.72
N GLN A 138 7.20 -17.69 -5.41
CA GLN A 138 8.13 -18.69 -5.95
C GLN A 138 9.49 -18.07 -6.25
N ASN A 139 10.59 -18.80 -6.03
CA ASN A 139 11.96 -18.41 -6.45
C ASN A 139 12.37 -16.98 -6.03
N MET A 140 12.07 -16.58 -4.78
CA MET A 140 12.30 -15.24 -4.24
C MET A 140 11.59 -14.12 -5.01
N GLU A 141 10.53 -14.42 -5.77
CA GLU A 141 9.64 -13.43 -6.36
C GLU A 141 8.43 -13.19 -5.44
N PRO A 142 7.99 -11.93 -5.30
CA PRO A 142 6.85 -11.60 -4.46
C PRO A 142 5.55 -12.11 -5.09
N ASN A 143 4.53 -12.31 -4.26
CA ASN A 143 3.17 -12.53 -4.73
C ASN A 143 2.76 -11.44 -5.75
N PHE A 144 2.31 -11.85 -6.93
CA PHE A 144 2.02 -10.93 -8.03
C PHE A 144 1.05 -9.81 -7.63
N ASN A 145 -0.08 -10.16 -7.02
CA ASN A 145 -1.12 -9.18 -6.67
C ASN A 145 -0.58 -8.19 -5.64
N SER A 146 0.09 -8.71 -4.62
CA SER A 146 0.75 -7.91 -3.59
C SER A 146 1.74 -6.91 -4.18
N TYR A 147 2.62 -7.37 -5.07
CA TYR A 147 3.62 -6.54 -5.75
C TYR A 147 2.99 -5.52 -6.69
N TYR A 148 2.05 -5.96 -7.53
CA TYR A 148 1.38 -5.12 -8.52
C TYR A 148 0.68 -3.93 -7.85
N PHE A 149 -0.15 -4.16 -6.83
CA PHE A 149 -0.89 -3.08 -6.19
C PHE A 149 0.00 -2.07 -5.45
N SER A 150 1.17 -2.47 -4.95
CA SER A 150 2.09 -1.56 -4.26
C SER A 150 3.01 -0.79 -5.21
N HIS A 151 3.37 -1.38 -6.36
CA HIS A 151 4.42 -0.86 -7.25
C HIS A 151 3.92 -0.48 -8.66
N MET A 152 2.63 -0.66 -8.98
CA MET A 152 2.11 -0.33 -10.32
C MET A 152 2.28 1.14 -10.70
N HIS A 153 2.26 2.05 -9.72
CA HIS A 153 2.42 3.49 -9.91
C HIS A 153 3.88 3.97 -9.81
N GLU A 154 4.84 3.07 -9.65
CA GLU A 154 6.26 3.45 -9.56
C GLU A 154 6.88 3.55 -10.96
N ASN A 155 7.54 4.68 -11.24
CA ASN A 155 8.17 4.94 -12.53
C ASN A 155 9.50 4.20 -12.72
N SER A 156 10.10 3.72 -11.64
CA SER A 156 11.38 3.01 -11.64
C SER A 156 11.43 2.00 -10.50
N PRO A 157 12.13 0.87 -10.68
CA PRO A 157 12.48 -0.03 -9.58
C PRO A 157 13.11 0.71 -8.40
N ARG A 158 12.87 0.21 -7.19
CA ARG A 158 13.51 0.73 -5.98
C ARG A 158 15.02 0.41 -5.98
N LYS A 159 15.82 1.11 -5.19
CA LYS A 159 17.27 0.92 -5.11
C LYS A 159 17.66 -0.42 -4.47
N TYR A 160 16.87 -0.87 -3.49
CA TYR A 160 17.15 -2.07 -2.71
C TYR A 160 15.98 -3.04 -2.72
N LYS A 161 16.29 -4.34 -2.82
CA LYS A 161 15.39 -5.46 -2.50
C LYS A 161 15.93 -6.13 -1.25
N VAL A 162 15.14 -6.13 -0.19
CA VAL A 162 15.45 -6.76 1.09
C VAL A 162 14.67 -8.05 1.20
N ILE A 163 15.34 -9.13 1.60
CA ILE A 163 14.74 -10.44 1.84
C ILE A 163 15.03 -10.86 3.27
N ILE A 164 14.01 -11.25 4.02
CA ILE A 164 14.11 -11.78 5.38
C ILE A 164 13.29 -13.06 5.48
N ARG A 165 13.57 -13.93 6.45
CA ARG A 165 12.73 -15.12 6.69
C ARG A 165 11.61 -14.77 7.66
N VAL A 166 10.44 -15.40 7.50
CA VAL A 166 9.35 -15.20 8.46
C VAL A 166 9.73 -15.72 9.85
N SER A 167 10.45 -16.84 9.93
CA SER A 167 10.93 -17.44 11.18
C SER A 167 11.77 -16.50 12.06
N ASP A 168 12.36 -15.46 11.48
CA ASP A 168 13.20 -14.50 12.21
C ASP A 168 12.36 -13.37 12.85
N LEU A 169 11.03 -13.43 12.74
CA LEU A 169 10.10 -12.38 13.17
C LEU A 169 9.25 -12.83 14.35
N GLU A 170 9.04 -11.90 15.28
CA GLU A 170 8.07 -12.08 16.37
C GLU A 170 6.63 -12.04 15.80
N LYS A 171 5.91 -13.16 15.94
CA LYS A 171 4.52 -13.31 15.47
C LYS A 171 3.61 -12.19 15.99
N GLU A 172 3.80 -11.77 17.23
CA GLU A 172 3.01 -10.76 17.94
C GLU A 172 3.10 -9.38 17.26
N ARG A 173 4.16 -9.14 16.49
CA ARG A 173 4.39 -7.90 15.76
C ARG A 173 3.90 -7.95 14.32
N MET A 174 3.36 -9.09 13.87
CA MET A 174 2.94 -9.32 12.49
C MET A 174 1.43 -9.06 12.33
N LEU A 175 1.11 -8.25 11.33
CA LEU A 175 -0.25 -8.04 10.84
C LEU A 175 -0.36 -8.58 9.41
N VAL A 176 -1.51 -9.12 9.06
CA VAL A 176 -1.82 -9.61 7.71
C VAL A 176 -2.83 -8.69 7.05
N ARG A 177 -2.60 -8.40 5.76
CA ARG A 177 -3.59 -7.75 4.91
C ARG A 177 -4.46 -8.81 4.21
N PRO A 178 -5.77 -8.84 4.47
CA PRO A 178 -6.64 -9.92 3.98
C PRO A 178 -6.76 -9.97 2.44
N SER A 179 -6.66 -8.82 1.77
CA SER A 179 -6.92 -8.76 0.33
C SER A 179 -5.79 -9.30 -0.55
N ASN A 180 -4.57 -9.40 -0.02
CA ASN A 180 -3.38 -9.73 -0.82
C ASN A 180 -2.23 -10.34 -0.01
N ASN A 181 -2.49 -10.74 1.23
CA ASN A 181 -1.56 -11.41 2.14
C ASN A 181 -0.24 -10.66 2.36
N ASN A 182 -0.23 -9.32 2.25
CA ASN A 182 0.93 -8.57 2.72
C ASN A 182 1.12 -8.82 4.22
N VAL A 183 2.37 -9.04 4.61
CA VAL A 183 2.78 -9.06 6.01
C VAL A 183 3.26 -7.66 6.36
N ILE A 184 2.78 -7.14 7.49
CA ILE A 184 3.08 -5.80 7.97
C ILE A 184 3.62 -5.92 9.38
N ILE A 185 4.82 -5.38 9.60
CA ILE A 185 5.51 -5.44 10.88
C ILE A 185 5.31 -4.13 11.63
N ILE A 186 4.98 -4.23 12.91
CA ILE A 186 4.85 -3.09 13.83
C ILE A 186 6.25 -2.64 14.27
N ASN A 187 6.51 -1.34 14.20
CA ASN A 187 7.77 -0.66 14.57
C ASN A 187 8.98 -1.05 13.71
N ASP A 188 10.11 -0.43 14.02
CA ASP A 188 11.41 -0.67 13.39
C ASP A 188 11.86 -2.12 13.59
N LEU A 189 12.67 -2.63 12.66
CA LEU A 189 13.07 -4.03 12.62
C LEU A 189 14.60 -4.16 12.50
N GLU A 190 15.18 -5.05 13.31
CA GLU A 190 16.57 -5.49 13.18
C GLU A 190 16.60 -7.03 13.19
N VAL A 191 16.88 -7.64 12.03
CA VAL A 191 16.88 -9.11 11.86
C VAL A 191 17.91 -9.56 10.82
N PRO A 192 18.34 -10.82 10.82
CA PRO A 192 19.10 -11.39 9.71
C PRO A 192 18.36 -11.24 8.37
N GLY A 193 19.11 -11.08 7.27
CA GLY A 193 18.50 -11.01 5.95
C GLY A 193 19.50 -10.81 4.83
N ILE A 194 18.99 -10.53 3.64
CA ILE A 194 19.79 -10.29 2.42
C ILE A 194 19.37 -8.96 1.78
N ILE A 195 20.35 -8.14 1.40
CA ILE A 195 20.13 -6.91 0.62
C ILE A 195 20.68 -7.10 -0.80
N TYR A 196 19.80 -7.00 -1.81
CA TYR A 196 20.19 -6.92 -3.21
C TYR A 196 20.17 -5.48 -3.70
N THR A 197 21.28 -5.04 -4.31
CA THR A 197 21.43 -3.74 -4.98
C THR A 197 21.30 -3.85 -6.51
N LYS A 198 21.51 -5.04 -7.06
CA LYS A 198 21.28 -5.38 -8.48
C LYS A 198 20.28 -6.53 -8.54
N TYR A 199 19.06 -6.24 -8.95
CA TYR A 199 17.99 -7.23 -9.04
C TYR A 199 17.00 -6.88 -10.15
N ASN A 200 16.25 -7.88 -10.60
CA ASN A 200 15.06 -7.67 -11.40
C ASN A 200 13.87 -7.46 -10.48
N SER A 201 13.18 -6.34 -10.64
CA SER A 201 12.04 -5.96 -9.79
C SER A 201 10.91 -7.00 -9.83
N TYR A 202 10.73 -7.66 -10.97
CA TYR A 202 9.82 -8.79 -11.17
C TYR A 202 10.14 -9.48 -12.51
N ASN A 203 9.85 -10.77 -12.65
CA ASN A 203 9.99 -11.47 -13.94
C ASN A 203 9.07 -10.83 -15.01
N THR A 204 9.67 -10.21 -16.03
CA THR A 204 8.96 -9.37 -17.00
C THR A 204 7.94 -10.12 -17.85
N LYS A 205 8.23 -11.36 -18.27
CA LYS A 205 7.32 -12.16 -19.10
C LYS A 205 6.06 -12.53 -18.31
N PHE A 206 6.25 -12.94 -17.05
CA PHE A 206 5.16 -13.24 -16.13
C PHE A 206 4.35 -11.97 -15.79
N TYR A 207 5.04 -10.84 -15.60
CA TYR A 207 4.44 -9.54 -15.35
C TYR A 207 3.48 -9.10 -16.45
N LEU A 208 3.92 -9.11 -17.71
CA LEU A 208 3.12 -8.65 -18.86
C LEU A 208 1.88 -9.53 -19.07
N LYS A 209 2.02 -10.86 -18.97
CA LYS A 209 0.89 -11.80 -19.08
C LYS A 209 -0.17 -11.53 -18.00
N LYS A 210 0.25 -11.42 -16.74
CA LYS A 210 -0.64 -11.14 -15.60
C LYS A 210 -1.21 -9.72 -15.66
N LEU A 211 -0.51 -8.77 -16.28
CA LEU A 211 -1.00 -7.41 -16.48
C LEU A 211 -2.13 -7.30 -17.49
N ILE A 212 -2.04 -8.03 -18.61
CA ILE A 212 -3.10 -8.04 -19.63
C ILE A 212 -4.36 -8.69 -19.06
N ILE A 213 -4.18 -9.83 -18.36
CA ILE A 213 -5.30 -10.57 -17.75
C ILE A 213 -5.88 -9.83 -16.54
N GLY A 214 -5.02 -9.23 -15.70
CA GLY A 214 -5.40 -8.59 -14.45
C GLY A 214 -5.68 -7.10 -14.52
N GLY A 215 -5.21 -6.40 -15.56
CA GLY A 215 -5.40 -4.95 -15.72
C GLY A 215 -6.86 -4.58 -16.00
N LEU A 216 -7.53 -5.31 -16.89
CA LEU A 216 -8.94 -5.08 -17.19
C LEU A 216 -9.86 -5.40 -15.98
N LEU A 217 -9.60 -6.50 -15.28
CA LEU A 217 -10.41 -6.93 -14.13
C LEU A 217 -10.06 -6.17 -12.84
N GLY A 218 -8.82 -5.68 -12.71
CA GLY A 218 -8.31 -5.02 -11.51
C GLY A 218 -8.87 -3.61 -11.31
N TYR A 219 -8.94 -2.78 -12.35
CA TYR A 219 -9.46 -1.40 -12.26
C TYR A 219 -10.98 -1.34 -12.02
N ILE A 220 -11.70 -2.38 -12.40
CA ILE A 220 -13.15 -2.53 -12.19
C ILE A 220 -13.45 -2.99 -10.74
N HIS A 221 -12.46 -3.59 -10.05
CA HIS A 221 -12.73 -4.18 -8.74
C HIS A 221 -12.94 -3.10 -7.65
N PRO A 222 -14.06 -3.15 -6.89
CA PRO A 222 -14.36 -2.18 -5.83
C PRO A 222 -13.27 -1.97 -4.76
N LYS A 223 -12.41 -2.98 -4.53
CA LYS A 223 -11.32 -2.92 -3.54
C LYS A 223 -10.21 -1.92 -3.93
N VAL A 224 -10.01 -1.69 -5.23
CA VAL A 224 -9.04 -0.70 -5.72
C VAL A 224 -9.51 0.71 -5.41
N TRP A 225 -10.78 1.00 -5.72
CA TRP A 225 -11.43 2.26 -5.42
C TRP A 225 -11.42 2.59 -3.92
N LEU A 226 -11.72 1.60 -3.09
CA LEU A 226 -11.64 1.74 -1.64
C LEU A 226 -10.21 2.07 -1.17
N SER A 227 -9.20 1.38 -1.73
CA SER A 227 -7.80 1.64 -1.41
C SER A 227 -7.40 3.07 -1.80
N LEU A 228 -7.83 3.55 -2.98
CA LEU A 228 -7.61 4.91 -3.45
C LEU A 228 -8.28 5.95 -2.54
N LEU A 229 -9.55 5.75 -2.17
CA LEU A 229 -10.28 6.64 -1.26
C LEU A 229 -9.56 6.77 0.10
N HIS A 230 -9.17 5.65 0.71
CA HIS A 230 -8.44 5.67 1.99
C HIS A 230 -7.04 6.26 1.88
N GLN A 231 -6.36 6.11 0.73
CA GLN A 231 -5.08 6.76 0.47
C GLN A 231 -5.26 8.28 0.33
N THR A 232 -6.26 8.74 -0.43
CA THR A 232 -6.60 10.16 -0.57
C THR A 232 -6.93 10.78 0.79
N TYR A 233 -7.75 10.10 1.58
CA TYR A 233 -8.02 10.49 2.96
C TYR A 233 -6.72 10.57 3.80
N GLY A 234 -5.83 9.59 3.67
CA GLY A 234 -4.53 9.58 4.32
C GLY A 234 -3.63 10.75 3.90
N ILE A 235 -3.66 11.17 2.63
CA ILE A 235 -2.96 12.36 2.13
C ILE A 235 -3.47 13.62 2.84
N VAL A 236 -4.79 13.78 2.95
CA VAL A 236 -5.40 14.93 3.64
C VAL A 236 -4.99 14.97 5.11
N VAL A 237 -5.04 13.82 5.81
CA VAL A 237 -4.60 13.71 7.21
C VAL A 237 -3.11 14.07 7.35
N ASP A 238 -2.24 13.50 6.51
CA ASP A 238 -0.80 13.80 6.53
C ASP A 238 -0.53 15.29 6.25
N PHE A 239 -1.29 15.91 5.35
CA PHE A 239 -1.20 17.35 5.03
C PHE A 239 -1.59 18.23 6.21
N LEU A 240 -2.78 18.02 6.79
CA LEU A 240 -3.27 18.80 7.93
C LEU A 240 -2.32 18.74 9.12
N LEU A 241 -1.68 17.60 9.35
CA LEU A 241 -0.70 17.43 10.43
C LEU A 241 0.62 18.16 10.17
N LYS A 242 1.11 18.15 8.92
CA LYS A 242 2.27 18.94 8.56
C LYS A 242 2.00 20.44 8.77
N PHE A 243 0.82 20.89 8.36
CA PHE A 243 0.38 22.27 8.57
C PHE A 243 0.34 22.62 10.07
N TYR A 244 -0.34 21.82 10.88
CA TYR A 244 -0.45 22.03 12.32
C TYR A 244 0.90 22.02 13.04
N LYS A 245 1.81 21.09 12.70
CA LYS A 245 3.17 21.07 13.27
C LYS A 245 4.00 22.29 12.86
N GLY A 246 3.85 22.75 11.61
CA GLY A 246 4.50 23.96 11.13
C GLY A 246 4.05 25.21 11.90
N GLU A 247 2.74 25.35 12.12
CA GLU A 247 2.15 26.42 12.93
C GLU A 247 2.66 26.40 14.38
N ARG A 248 2.71 25.22 15.01
CA ARG A 248 3.24 25.08 16.38
C ARG A 248 4.71 25.47 16.47
N LYS A 249 5.54 25.02 15.52
CA LYS A 249 6.97 25.35 15.48
C LYS A 249 7.19 26.86 15.29
N LYS A 250 6.40 27.51 14.45
CA LYS A 250 6.42 28.99 14.29
C LYS A 250 6.06 29.71 15.60
N LYS A 251 5.01 29.26 16.30
CA LYS A 251 4.64 29.81 17.61
C LYS A 251 5.78 29.64 18.63
N GLU A 252 6.37 28.45 18.73
CA GLU A 252 7.49 28.17 19.63
C GLU A 252 8.75 29.01 19.31
N LEU A 253 8.98 29.36 18.04
CA LEU A 253 10.04 30.32 17.67
C LEU A 253 9.69 31.76 18.06
N ASN A 254 8.43 32.19 17.89
CA ASN A 254 8.00 33.55 18.26
C ASN A 254 7.96 33.79 19.78
N TYR A 255 7.82 32.75 20.60
CA TYR A 255 7.93 32.84 22.07
C TYR A 255 9.38 32.79 22.60
N LYS A 256 10.37 32.62 21.72
CA LYS A 256 11.80 32.60 22.06
C LYS A 256 12.55 33.86 21.61
N ILE A 257 11.83 34.85 21.09
CA ILE A 257 12.31 36.21 20.79
C ILE A 257 11.76 37.13 21.87
#